data_AF-A0A2C6AF09-F1
#
_entry.id   AF-A0A2C6AF09-F1
#
_cell.length_a   1.000
_cell.length_b   1.000
_cell.length_c   1.000
_cell.angle_alpha   90.00
_cell.angle_beta   90.00
_cell.angle_gamma   90.00
#
_symmetry.space_group_name_H-M   'P 1'
#
loop_
_entity.id
_entity.type
_entity.pdbx_description
1 polymer ?
#
loop_
_entity_poly.entity_id
_entity_poly.type
_entity_poly.pdbx_seq_one_letter_code
_entity_poly.pdbx_strand_id
1 'polypeptide(L)'
;METAALATLMKNIGDMFEIDFAKGLGKDHWEDGLEFLDDITQWGCQYEESHLRYTPEVQYLGKIFLDLILLSYPAVMRPLGYHALLIFLGERMRHFFGLPEPGVAMSALVYGLLLCRKSFVRYLTLPRMRPFSVLTDPEPKTGRMQKTRYLREPWANGGMLPGDTGQSMKPGGFVFEDLGPLNQVGMGSKRMTQIEERVRMTALRENPFHA
;
A
#
# COMPACT_ATOMS: atom_id res chain seq x y z
N MET A 1 1.17 19.19 5.75
CA MET A 1 1.86 19.13 4.44
C MET A 1 1.88 17.70 3.89
N GLU A 2 2.38 16.71 4.62
CA GLU A 2 2.40 15.31 4.13
C GLU A 2 1.00 14.72 3.88
N THR A 3 0.04 15.01 4.76
CA THR A 3 -1.36 14.56 4.62
C THR A 3 -2.03 15.13 3.37
N ALA A 4 -1.91 16.44 3.16
CA ALA A 4 -2.42 17.12 1.96
C ALA A 4 -1.79 16.56 0.69
N ALA A 5 -0.47 16.34 0.69
CA ALA A 5 0.24 15.76 -0.46
C ALA A 5 -0.22 14.31 -0.76
N LEU A 6 -0.44 13.49 0.28
CA LEU A 6 -0.95 12.13 0.11
C LEU A 6 -2.39 12.12 -0.41
N ALA A 7 -3.24 13.00 0.09
CA ALA A 7 -4.61 13.14 -0.40
C ALA A 7 -4.65 13.60 -1.86
N THR A 8 -3.77 14.54 -2.22
CA THR A 8 -3.56 14.98 -3.60
C THR A 8 -3.16 13.82 -4.51
N LEU A 9 -2.22 12.99 -4.05
CA LEU A 9 -1.80 11.78 -4.78
C LEU A 9 -2.98 10.82 -4.98
N MET A 10 -3.78 10.58 -3.93
CA MET A 10 -4.95 9.71 -4.02
C MET A 10 -6.01 10.27 -4.99
N LYS A 11 -6.24 11.58 -4.98
CA LYS A 11 -7.12 12.24 -5.95
C LYS A 11 -6.64 12.01 -7.38
N ASN A 12 -5.36 12.27 -7.65
CA ASN A 12 -4.77 12.04 -8.98
C ASN A 12 -4.87 10.56 -9.41
N ILE A 13 -4.72 9.62 -8.48
CA ILE A 13 -4.92 8.20 -8.76
C ILE A 13 -6.38 7.92 -9.12
N GLY A 14 -7.34 8.49 -8.40
CA GLY A 14 -8.76 8.37 -8.73
C GLY A 14 -9.10 8.95 -10.11
N ASP A 15 -8.55 10.11 -10.45
CA ASP A 15 -8.70 10.71 -11.79
C ASP A 15 -8.12 9.80 -12.88
N MET A 16 -6.98 9.15 -12.62
CA MET A 16 -6.39 8.17 -13.55
C MET A 16 -7.24 6.91 -13.70
N PHE A 17 -7.97 6.53 -12.65
CA PHE A 17 -8.99 5.48 -12.71
C PHE A 17 -10.32 5.96 -13.30
N GLU A 18 -10.39 7.22 -13.75
CA GLU A 18 -11.58 7.83 -14.35
C GLU A 18 -12.79 7.78 -13.41
N ILE A 19 -12.53 7.93 -12.10
CA ILE A 19 -13.58 8.01 -11.08
C ILE A 19 -14.28 9.35 -11.19
N ASP A 20 -15.59 9.30 -11.38
CA ASP A 20 -16.46 10.49 -11.40
C ASP A 20 -16.77 10.93 -9.96
N PHE A 21 -15.95 11.84 -9.45
CA PHE A 21 -16.14 12.41 -8.11
C PHE A 21 -17.34 13.37 -8.04
N ALA A 22 -17.75 14.00 -9.15
CA ALA A 22 -18.98 14.80 -9.23
C ALA A 22 -20.17 13.99 -8.76
N LYS A 23 -20.30 12.78 -9.32
CA LYS A 23 -21.42 11.90 -9.06
C LYS A 23 -21.34 11.24 -7.69
N GLY A 24 -20.12 10.92 -7.24
CA GLY A 24 -19.88 10.28 -5.95
C GLY A 24 -20.07 11.22 -4.77
N LEU A 25 -19.36 12.36 -4.79
CA LEU A 25 -19.31 13.32 -3.69
C LEU A 25 -20.26 14.52 -3.87
N GLY A 26 -20.84 14.69 -5.05
CA GLY A 26 -21.68 15.87 -5.35
C GLY A 26 -20.87 17.15 -5.60
N LYS A 27 -19.55 17.03 -5.77
CA LYS A 27 -18.61 18.14 -5.87
C LYS A 27 -17.47 17.80 -6.82
N ASP A 28 -17.10 18.79 -7.63
CA ASP A 28 -16.08 18.65 -8.69
C ASP A 28 -14.78 19.40 -8.41
N HIS A 29 -14.81 20.33 -7.48
CA HIS A 29 -13.71 21.24 -7.20
C HIS A 29 -13.48 21.34 -5.70
N TRP A 30 -12.22 21.29 -5.30
CA TRP A 30 -11.77 21.46 -3.92
C TRP A 30 -10.72 22.57 -3.90
N GLU A 31 -10.55 23.23 -2.77
CA GLU A 31 -9.51 24.25 -2.61
C GLU A 31 -8.14 23.62 -2.39
N ASP A 32 -8.10 22.55 -1.58
CA ASP A 32 -6.87 21.82 -1.27
C ASP A 32 -7.09 20.31 -1.09
N GLY A 33 -5.99 19.58 -0.92
CA GLY A 33 -6.04 18.14 -0.68
C GLY A 33 -6.62 17.75 0.67
N LEU A 34 -6.72 18.67 1.65
CA LEU A 34 -7.32 18.37 2.95
C LEU A 34 -8.84 18.37 2.84
N GLU A 35 -9.41 19.35 2.14
CA GLU A 35 -10.84 19.42 1.90
C GLU A 35 -11.32 18.20 1.09
N PHE A 36 -10.57 17.80 0.05
CA PHE A 36 -10.84 16.55 -0.66
C PHE A 36 -10.80 15.33 0.26
N LEU A 37 -9.82 15.27 1.18
CA LEU A 37 -9.67 14.17 2.13
C LEU A 37 -10.86 14.09 3.10
N ASP A 38 -11.34 15.22 3.59
CA ASP A 38 -12.48 15.28 4.49
C ASP A 38 -13.75 14.83 3.77
N ASP A 39 -13.99 15.33 2.56
CA ASP A 39 -15.16 14.96 1.74
C ASP A 39 -15.16 13.46 1.40
N ILE A 40 -14.03 12.90 0.94
CA ILE A 40 -13.94 11.46 0.62
C ILE A 40 -14.05 10.59 1.86
N THR A 41 -13.57 11.05 3.02
CA THR A 41 -13.71 10.35 4.30
C THR A 41 -15.15 10.33 4.75
N GLN A 42 -15.87 11.45 4.63
CA GLN A 42 -17.29 11.53 4.96
C GLN A 42 -18.11 10.63 4.03
N TRP A 43 -17.87 10.71 2.71
CA TRP A 43 -18.50 9.83 1.73
C TRP A 43 -18.24 8.35 2.06
N GLY A 44 -16.99 7.99 2.35
CA GLY A 44 -16.59 6.63 2.70
C GLY A 44 -17.29 6.13 3.96
N CYS A 45 -17.41 6.96 5.00
CA CYS A 45 -18.14 6.61 6.21
C CYS A 45 -19.62 6.30 5.93
N GLN A 46 -20.28 7.15 5.12
CA GLN A 46 -21.69 6.96 4.74
C GLN A 46 -21.89 5.73 3.86
N TYR A 47 -20.98 5.51 2.90
CA TYR A 47 -21.00 4.33 2.05
C TYR A 47 -20.84 3.05 2.87
N GLU A 48 -19.90 3.04 3.81
CA GLU A 48 -19.67 1.92 4.71
C GLU A 48 -20.89 1.63 5.59
N GLU A 49 -21.54 2.64 6.15
CA GLU A 49 -22.74 2.44 6.98
C GLU A 49 -23.92 1.83 6.20
N SER A 50 -24.06 2.21 4.93
CA SER A 50 -25.16 1.75 4.08
C SER A 50 -24.89 0.38 3.43
N HIS A 51 -23.65 0.11 3.00
CA HIS A 51 -23.31 -1.03 2.14
C HIS A 51 -22.38 -2.06 2.80
N LEU A 52 -21.57 -1.69 3.80
CA LEU A 52 -20.73 -2.66 4.51
C LEU A 52 -21.50 -3.28 5.68
N ARG A 53 -22.32 -4.29 5.38
CA ARG A 53 -23.00 -5.13 6.36
C ARG A 53 -22.34 -6.49 6.52
N TYR A 54 -22.41 -7.03 7.72
CA TYR A 54 -22.00 -8.39 7.99
C TYR A 54 -22.78 -9.40 7.13
N THR A 55 -22.05 -10.30 6.47
CA THR A 55 -22.59 -11.51 5.85
C THR A 55 -21.70 -12.72 6.21
N PRO A 56 -22.26 -13.94 6.29
CA PRO A 56 -21.47 -15.12 6.64
C PRO A 56 -20.35 -15.41 5.63
N GLU A 57 -20.55 -15.09 4.36
CA GLU A 57 -19.54 -15.24 3.30
C GLU A 57 -18.36 -14.28 3.51
N VAL A 58 -18.63 -13.04 3.88
CA VAL A 58 -17.61 -12.02 4.19
C VAL A 58 -16.81 -12.42 5.42
N GLN A 59 -17.47 -12.92 6.48
CA GLN A 59 -16.77 -13.43 7.66
C GLN A 59 -15.84 -14.60 7.30
N TYR A 60 -16.30 -15.53 6.46
CA TYR A 60 -15.49 -16.65 6.01
C TYR A 60 -14.25 -16.18 5.24
N LEU A 61 -14.43 -15.25 4.30
CA LEU A 61 -13.32 -14.65 3.56
C LEU A 61 -12.33 -13.93 4.49
N GLY A 62 -12.84 -13.19 5.47
CA GLY A 62 -12.02 -12.51 6.47
C GLY A 62 -11.15 -13.48 7.29
N LYS A 63 -11.70 -14.64 7.68
CA LYS A 63 -10.94 -15.69 8.38
C LYS A 63 -9.81 -16.25 7.52
N ILE A 64 -10.08 -16.60 6.25
CA ILE A 64 -9.05 -17.07 5.32
C ILE A 64 -7.96 -16.02 5.14
N PHE A 65 -8.34 -14.75 5.00
CA PHE A 65 -7.39 -13.67 4.82
C PHE A 65 -6.49 -13.47 6.04
N LEU A 66 -7.04 -13.53 7.26
CA LEU A 66 -6.25 -13.47 8.49
C LEU A 66 -5.29 -14.67 8.59
N ASP A 67 -5.75 -15.87 8.26
CA ASP A 67 -4.90 -17.07 8.24
C ASP A 67 -3.76 -16.92 7.23
N LEU A 68 -4.03 -16.40 6.03
CA LEU A 68 -3.03 -16.14 5.00
C LEU A 68 -1.95 -15.16 5.48
N ILE A 69 -2.32 -14.09 6.18
CA ILE A 69 -1.34 -13.17 6.77
C ILE A 69 -0.50 -13.89 7.83
N LEU A 70 -1.15 -14.71 8.67
CA LEU A 70 -0.48 -15.46 9.74
C LEU A 70 0.41 -16.60 9.25
N LEU A 71 0.27 -17.06 8.00
CA LEU A 71 1.20 -18.03 7.41
C LEU A 71 2.65 -17.53 7.39
N SER A 72 2.85 -16.21 7.31
CA SER A 72 4.18 -15.59 7.33
C SER A 72 4.88 -15.71 8.69
N TYR A 73 4.13 -16.08 9.75
CA TYR A 73 4.60 -16.20 11.12
C TYR A 73 4.69 -17.68 11.55
N PRO A 74 5.67 -18.02 12.40
CA PRO A 74 5.82 -19.39 12.90
C PRO A 74 4.63 -19.75 13.77
N ALA A 75 4.25 -21.02 13.80
CA ALA A 75 3.02 -21.50 14.46
C ALA A 75 2.86 -20.99 15.91
N VAL A 76 3.97 -20.90 16.66
CA VAL A 76 4.01 -20.44 18.04
C VAL A 76 3.61 -18.97 18.20
N MET A 77 3.91 -18.11 17.22
CA MET A 77 3.59 -16.67 17.26
C MET A 77 2.22 -16.33 16.68
N ARG A 78 1.54 -17.28 16.01
CA ARG A 78 0.25 -17.04 15.35
C ARG A 78 -0.84 -16.53 16.31
N PRO A 79 -0.99 -17.04 17.55
CA PRO A 79 -2.00 -16.53 18.48
C PRO A 79 -1.78 -15.06 18.84
N LEU A 80 -0.53 -14.66 19.09
CA LEU A 80 -0.16 -13.27 19.37
C LEU A 80 -0.40 -12.38 18.14
N GLY A 81 0.01 -12.86 16.96
CA GLY A 81 -0.20 -12.19 15.69
C GLY A 81 -1.69 -11.98 15.39
N TYR A 82 -2.53 -12.97 15.67
CA TYR A 82 -3.98 -12.88 15.49
C TYR A 82 -4.58 -11.73 16.30
N HIS A 83 -4.26 -11.64 17.60
CA HIS A 83 -4.73 -10.54 18.43
C HIS A 83 -4.20 -9.18 17.97
N ALA A 84 -2.93 -9.11 17.55
CA ALA A 84 -2.37 -7.88 17.00
C ALA A 84 -3.10 -7.45 15.71
N LEU A 85 -3.38 -8.40 14.80
CA LEU A 85 -4.14 -8.14 13.57
C LEU A 85 -5.56 -7.63 13.89
N LEU A 86 -6.26 -8.24 14.85
CA LEU A 86 -7.57 -7.75 15.29
C LEU A 86 -7.52 -6.31 15.78
N ILE A 87 -6.48 -5.93 16.53
CA ILE A 87 -6.30 -4.56 17.02
C ILE A 87 -6.00 -3.61 15.86
N PHE A 88 -5.13 -3.99 14.93
CA PHE A 88 -4.78 -3.17 13.76
C PHE A 88 -5.93 -2.97 12.78
N LEU A 89 -6.81 -3.96 12.65
CA LEU A 89 -7.97 -3.89 11.77
C LEU A 89 -8.98 -2.82 12.23
N GLY A 90 -8.92 -2.40 13.48
CA GLY A 90 -9.82 -1.40 14.05
C GLY A 90 -11.21 -1.96 14.38
N GLU A 91 -12.06 -1.13 14.96
CA GLU A 91 -13.38 -1.56 15.44
C GLU A 91 -14.37 -1.80 14.30
N ARG A 92 -14.49 -0.84 13.37
CA ARG A 92 -15.46 -0.87 12.27
C ARG A 92 -15.28 -2.10 11.38
N MET A 93 -14.04 -2.38 10.97
CA MET A 93 -13.74 -3.49 10.08
C MET A 93 -13.84 -4.85 10.80
N ARG A 94 -13.53 -4.91 12.11
CA ARG A 94 -13.81 -6.11 12.92
C ARG A 94 -15.31 -6.40 13.00
N HIS A 95 -16.13 -5.38 13.21
CA HIS A 95 -17.58 -5.53 13.25
C HIS A 95 -18.13 -6.04 11.91
N PHE A 96 -17.66 -5.47 10.80
CA PHE A 96 -18.02 -5.90 9.45
C PHE A 96 -17.71 -7.38 9.18
N PHE A 97 -16.51 -7.85 9.54
CA PHE A 97 -16.14 -9.26 9.40
C PHE A 97 -16.76 -10.16 10.47
N GLY A 98 -17.49 -9.63 11.46
CA GLY A 98 -17.98 -10.40 12.60
C GLY A 98 -16.85 -11.08 13.39
N LEU A 99 -15.73 -10.37 13.55
CA LEU A 99 -14.56 -10.85 14.27
C LEU A 99 -14.68 -10.56 15.78
N PRO A 100 -14.10 -11.39 16.64
CA PRO A 100 -14.18 -11.20 18.09
C PRO A 100 -13.46 -9.92 18.53
N GLU A 101 -13.90 -9.38 19.66
CA GLU A 101 -13.22 -8.25 20.29
C GLU A 101 -11.89 -8.68 20.93
N PRO A 102 -10.81 -7.92 20.71
CA PRO A 102 -9.54 -8.21 21.37
C PRO A 102 -9.67 -7.92 22.87
N GLY A 103 -9.15 -8.81 23.70
CA GLY A 103 -9.14 -8.61 25.15
C GLY A 103 -8.40 -7.33 25.54
N VAL A 104 -8.88 -6.66 26.59
CA VAL A 104 -8.33 -5.37 27.06
C VAL A 104 -6.83 -5.47 27.37
N ALA A 105 -6.39 -6.57 27.99
CA ALA A 105 -4.98 -6.80 28.29
C ALA A 105 -4.10 -6.88 27.04
N MET A 106 -4.55 -7.59 26.00
CA MET A 106 -3.82 -7.70 24.73
C MET A 106 -3.78 -6.36 23.99
N SER A 107 -4.88 -5.62 24.03
CA SER A 107 -4.96 -4.27 23.47
C SER A 107 -3.97 -3.33 24.16
N ALA A 108 -3.95 -3.31 25.49
CA ALA A 108 -3.00 -2.50 26.26
C ALA A 108 -1.55 -2.87 25.96
N LEU A 109 -1.24 -4.16 25.83
CA LEU A 109 0.10 -4.65 25.46
C LEU A 109 0.51 -4.13 24.07
N VAL A 110 -0.32 -4.35 23.05
CA VAL A 110 0.02 -3.95 21.66
C VAL A 110 0.15 -2.44 21.54
N TYR A 111 -0.80 -1.66 22.09
CA TYR A 111 -0.68 -0.19 22.10
C TYR A 111 0.54 0.29 22.89
N GLY A 112 0.84 -0.35 24.01
CA GLY A 112 2.06 -0.10 24.78
C GLY A 112 3.31 -0.34 23.94
N LEU A 113 3.42 -1.48 23.25
CA LEU A 113 4.54 -1.77 22.35
C LEU A 113 4.66 -0.77 21.20
N LEU A 114 3.55 -0.35 20.60
CA LEU A 114 3.54 0.66 19.54
C LEU A 114 4.00 2.03 20.06
N LEU A 115 3.59 2.41 21.26
CA LEU A 115 4.01 3.66 21.89
C LEU A 115 5.49 3.62 22.29
N CYS A 116 5.96 2.49 22.82
CA CYS A 116 7.38 2.25 23.07
C CYS A 116 8.18 2.34 21.78
N ARG A 117 7.74 1.69 20.69
CA ARG A 117 8.38 1.79 19.38
C ARG A 117 8.39 3.23 18.87
N LYS A 118 7.27 3.95 18.94
CA LYS A 118 7.16 5.34 18.53
C LYS A 118 8.16 6.21 19.28
N SER A 119 8.24 6.04 20.60
CA SER A 119 9.15 6.79 21.47
C SER A 119 10.61 6.45 21.16
N PHE A 120 10.92 5.16 20.99
CA PHE A 120 12.24 4.69 20.61
C PHE A 120 12.69 5.26 19.26
N VAL A 121 11.86 5.18 18.23
CA VAL A 121 12.18 5.73 16.91
C VAL A 121 12.32 7.25 16.98
N ARG A 122 11.45 7.94 17.73
CA ARG A 122 11.49 9.40 17.82
C ARG A 122 12.73 9.93 18.57
N TYR A 123 13.18 9.24 19.61
CA TYR A 123 14.21 9.78 20.51
C TYR A 123 15.57 9.07 20.44
N LEU A 124 15.60 7.78 20.07
CA LEU A 124 16.83 6.97 20.10
C LEU A 124 17.37 6.63 18.71
N THR A 125 16.57 6.76 17.66
CA THR A 125 17.07 6.58 16.28
C THR A 125 17.51 7.91 15.69
N LEU A 126 18.72 7.94 15.15
CA LEU A 126 19.26 9.11 14.47
C LEU A 126 18.39 9.47 13.25
N PRO A 127 18.22 10.77 12.95
CA PRO A 127 17.57 11.18 11.72
C PRO A 127 18.27 10.54 10.53
N ARG A 128 17.46 10.06 9.58
CA ARG A 128 17.97 9.28 8.46
C ARG A 128 18.83 10.17 7.54
N MET A 129 20.15 9.96 7.56
CA MET A 129 21.10 10.80 6.81
C MET A 129 21.15 10.53 5.30
N ARG A 130 20.64 9.37 4.84
CA ARG A 130 20.60 9.01 3.41
C ARG A 130 19.25 8.36 3.05
N PRO A 131 18.65 8.71 1.91
CA PRO A 131 17.39 8.11 1.48
C PRO A 131 17.54 6.59 1.34
N PHE A 132 16.44 5.86 1.57
CA PHE A 132 16.40 4.45 1.22
C PHE A 132 16.22 4.34 -0.29
N SER A 133 17.16 3.70 -0.99
CA SER A 133 16.92 3.29 -2.38
C SER A 133 16.93 1.77 -2.48
N VAL A 134 15.84 1.23 -3.04
CA VAL A 134 15.68 -0.21 -3.31
C VAL A 134 16.14 -0.55 -4.74
N LEU A 135 16.20 0.45 -5.61
CA LEU A 135 16.60 0.32 -7.01
C LEU A 135 17.90 1.09 -7.24
N THR A 136 18.81 0.49 -8.00
CA THR A 136 20.00 1.19 -8.52
C THR A 136 19.57 2.15 -9.63
N ASP A 137 20.28 3.25 -9.77
CA ASP A 137 20.11 4.15 -10.92
C ASP A 137 20.31 3.40 -12.25
N PRO A 138 19.64 3.82 -13.33
CA PRO A 138 19.76 3.17 -14.63
C PRO A 138 21.21 3.13 -15.10
N GLU A 139 21.69 1.95 -15.49
CA GLU A 139 23.06 1.82 -15.99
C GLU A 139 23.24 2.61 -17.30
N PRO A 140 24.27 3.46 -17.46
CA PRO A 140 24.35 4.43 -18.56
C PRO A 140 24.46 3.80 -19.95
N LYS A 141 24.86 2.52 -20.07
CA LYS A 141 24.97 1.81 -21.35
C LYS A 141 23.73 1.00 -21.71
N THR A 142 23.04 0.45 -20.73
CA THR A 142 21.95 -0.52 -20.94
C THR A 142 20.59 0.01 -20.50
N GLY A 143 20.56 1.09 -19.71
CA GLY A 143 19.36 1.62 -19.06
C GLY A 143 18.76 0.68 -18.00
N ARG A 144 19.41 -0.45 -17.71
CA ARG A 144 18.87 -1.47 -16.82
C ARG A 144 19.08 -1.08 -15.36
N MET A 145 18.04 -1.32 -14.57
CA MET A 145 18.05 -1.12 -13.12
C MET A 145 18.12 -2.47 -12.41
N GLN A 146 18.81 -2.50 -11.28
CA GLN A 146 18.92 -3.69 -10.43
C GLN A 146 18.27 -3.42 -9.08
N LYS A 147 17.67 -4.46 -8.50
CA LYS A 147 17.13 -4.40 -7.14
C LYS A 147 18.28 -4.67 -6.17
N THR A 148 18.62 -3.71 -5.31
CA THR A 148 19.75 -3.85 -4.37
C THR A 148 19.44 -4.76 -3.20
N ARG A 149 18.15 -5.00 -2.92
CA ARG A 149 17.71 -5.83 -1.80
C ARG A 149 16.58 -6.77 -2.24
N TYR A 150 16.88 -8.06 -2.30
CA TYR A 150 15.87 -9.08 -2.58
C TYR A 150 15.16 -9.48 -1.28
N LEU A 151 13.82 -9.41 -1.30
CA LEU A 151 13.01 -9.94 -0.19
C LEU A 151 13.03 -11.46 -0.31
N ARG A 152 13.61 -12.12 0.67
CA ARG A 152 13.73 -13.58 0.74
C ARG A 152 12.55 -14.11 1.55
N GLU A 153 11.45 -14.46 0.89
CA GLU A 153 10.29 -15.07 1.53
C GLU A 153 10.36 -16.61 1.39
N PRO A 154 10.11 -17.39 2.46
CA PRO A 154 9.98 -16.97 3.86
C PRO A 154 11.32 -16.50 4.42
N TRP A 155 11.29 -15.52 5.33
CA TRP A 155 12.46 -14.95 6.01
C TRP A 155 13.33 -15.98 6.72
N ALA A 156 12.78 -17.16 7.02
CA ALA A 156 13.46 -18.29 7.66
C ALA A 156 14.07 -19.30 6.66
N ASN A 157 13.56 -19.41 5.42
CA ASN A 157 13.77 -20.61 4.58
C ASN A 157 14.50 -20.37 3.26
N GLY A 158 15.18 -19.24 3.07
CA GLY A 158 16.09 -19.13 1.91
C GLY A 158 15.36 -19.16 0.56
N GLY A 159 14.51 -18.18 0.27
CA GLY A 159 13.93 -17.99 -1.07
C GLY A 159 14.98 -17.77 -2.17
N MET A 160 14.57 -18.02 -3.42
CA MET A 160 15.39 -17.93 -4.63
C MET A 160 15.92 -16.51 -4.87
N LEU A 161 17.21 -16.41 -5.19
CA LEU A 161 17.87 -15.18 -5.63
C LEU A 161 17.94 -15.12 -7.16
N PRO A 162 18.04 -13.91 -7.74
CA PRO A 162 18.32 -13.77 -9.16
C PRO A 162 19.63 -14.47 -9.53
N GLY A 163 19.56 -15.33 -10.54
CA GLY A 163 20.66 -16.20 -10.95
C GLY A 163 20.46 -17.67 -10.56
N ASP A 164 19.73 -17.96 -9.47
CA ASP A 164 19.49 -19.34 -9.00
C ASP A 164 18.66 -20.15 -10.02
N THR A 165 17.74 -19.49 -10.72
CA THR A 165 16.91 -20.06 -11.80
C THR A 165 17.33 -19.56 -13.18
N GLY A 166 18.60 -19.20 -13.35
CA GLY A 166 19.15 -18.66 -14.59
C GLY A 166 18.65 -17.24 -14.90
N GLN A 167 18.25 -17.00 -16.15
CA GLN A 167 17.85 -15.66 -16.64
C GLN A 167 16.41 -15.25 -16.28
N SER A 168 15.60 -16.17 -15.76
CA SER A 168 14.17 -15.93 -15.45
C SER A 168 13.95 -14.78 -14.46
N MET A 169 14.86 -14.62 -13.50
CA MET A 169 14.84 -13.54 -12.49
C MET A 169 15.65 -12.30 -12.90
N LYS A 170 16.09 -12.22 -14.17
CA LYS A 170 16.83 -11.08 -14.75
C LYS A 170 18.01 -10.60 -13.87
N PRO A 171 19.02 -11.45 -13.61
CA PRO A 171 20.17 -11.09 -12.77
C PRO A 171 20.97 -9.89 -13.31
N GLY A 172 20.94 -9.65 -14.63
CA GLY A 172 21.55 -8.48 -15.27
C GLY A 172 20.74 -7.17 -15.12
N GLY A 173 19.64 -7.17 -14.38
CA GLY A 173 18.74 -6.01 -14.24
C GLY A 173 17.63 -5.98 -15.29
N PHE A 174 16.70 -5.06 -15.08
CA PHE A 174 15.48 -4.92 -15.86
C PHE A 174 15.22 -3.47 -16.27
N VAL A 175 14.44 -3.30 -17.33
CA VAL A 175 13.78 -2.06 -17.70
C VAL A 175 12.29 -2.21 -17.37
N PHE A 176 11.51 -1.12 -17.28
CA PHE A 176 10.11 -1.22 -16.89
C PHE A 176 9.26 -1.99 -17.91
N GLU A 177 9.58 -1.86 -19.20
CA GLU A 177 8.90 -2.53 -20.32
C GLU A 177 9.14 -4.04 -20.31
N ASP A 178 10.21 -4.45 -19.64
CA ASP A 178 10.69 -5.81 -19.50
C ASP A 178 9.94 -6.56 -18.39
N LEU A 179 9.10 -5.88 -17.59
CA LEU A 179 8.38 -6.49 -16.47
C LEU A 179 6.98 -6.96 -16.87
N GLY A 180 6.54 -8.08 -16.29
CA GLY A 180 5.20 -8.63 -16.44
C GLY A 180 5.16 -10.08 -16.91
N PRO A 181 3.95 -10.63 -17.12
CA PRO A 181 3.78 -11.95 -17.73
C PRO A 181 4.48 -12.03 -19.09
N LEU A 182 5.15 -13.14 -19.40
CA LEU A 182 5.98 -13.27 -20.61
C LEU A 182 5.21 -12.97 -21.91
N ASN A 183 3.91 -13.25 -21.95
CA ASN A 183 3.03 -12.98 -23.07
C ASN A 183 2.54 -11.53 -23.15
N GLN A 184 2.87 -10.67 -22.19
CA GLN A 184 2.44 -9.26 -22.12
C GLN A 184 3.60 -8.25 -22.09
N VAL A 185 4.84 -8.72 -21.98
CA VAL A 185 6.04 -7.88 -22.01
C VAL A 185 6.05 -7.03 -23.28
N GLY A 186 6.30 -5.73 -23.15
CA GLY A 186 6.31 -4.77 -24.25
C GLY A 186 4.93 -4.36 -24.82
N MET A 187 3.84 -5.10 -24.54
CA MET A 187 2.50 -4.83 -25.10
C MET A 187 1.78 -3.60 -24.50
N GLY A 188 2.42 -2.89 -23.57
CA GLY A 188 1.92 -1.65 -22.96
C GLY A 188 2.78 -0.42 -23.21
N SER A 189 3.92 -0.53 -23.91
CA SER A 189 4.93 0.55 -23.98
C SER A 189 4.36 1.86 -24.50
N LYS A 190 3.62 1.83 -25.62
CA LYS A 190 2.98 3.03 -26.19
C LYS A 190 1.97 3.67 -25.24
N ARG A 191 1.16 2.88 -24.54
CA ARG A 191 0.20 3.38 -23.54
C ARG A 191 0.93 3.96 -22.34
N MET A 192 2.02 3.32 -21.92
CA MET A 192 2.86 3.79 -20.82
C MET A 192 3.46 5.16 -21.13
N THR A 193 3.97 5.38 -22.34
CA THR A 193 4.47 6.70 -22.76
C THR A 193 3.37 7.76 -22.74
N GLN A 194 2.16 7.42 -23.20
CA GLN A 194 1.01 8.33 -23.14
C GLN A 194 0.60 8.65 -21.69
N ILE A 195 0.63 7.66 -20.81
CA ILE A 195 0.36 7.85 -19.37
C ILE A 195 1.48 8.68 -18.74
N GLU A 196 2.74 8.45 -19.08
CA GLU A 196 3.88 9.21 -18.57
C GLU A 196 3.80 10.68 -18.98
N GLU A 197 3.48 10.96 -20.25
CA GLU A 197 3.22 12.32 -20.72
C GLU A 197 2.05 12.96 -19.95
N ARG A 198 0.95 12.23 -19.77
CA ARG A 198 -0.20 12.71 -18.99
C ARG A 198 0.19 13.00 -17.54
N VAL A 199 0.89 12.08 -16.89
CA VAL A 199 1.36 12.24 -15.50
C VAL A 199 2.33 13.40 -15.38
N ARG A 200 3.24 13.57 -16.34
CA ARG A 200 4.19 14.69 -16.35
C ARG A 200 3.46 16.02 -16.48
N MET A 201 2.47 16.12 -17.37
CA MET A 201 1.64 17.31 -17.51
C MET A 201 0.83 17.59 -16.23
N THR A 202 0.26 16.57 -15.60
CA THR A 202 -0.50 16.69 -14.35
C THR A 202 0.40 17.03 -13.15
N ALA A 203 1.60 16.45 -13.06
CA ALA A 203 2.54 16.68 -11.97
C ALA A 203 3.22 18.05 -12.05
N LEU A 204 3.32 18.63 -13.25
CA LEU A 204 3.81 19.99 -13.48
C LEU A 204 2.72 21.06 -13.30
N ARG A 205 1.44 20.69 -13.09
CA ARG A 205 0.43 21.67 -12.67
C ARG A 205 0.75 22.16 -11.26
N GLU A 206 0.83 23.48 -11.09
CA GLU A 206 1.17 24.12 -9.81
C GLU A 206 0.14 23.83 -8.71
N ASN A 207 -1.09 23.42 -9.04
CA ASN A 207 -2.07 22.87 -8.11
C ASN A 207 -3.12 22.00 -8.85
N PRO A 208 -3.31 20.70 -8.54
CA PRO A 208 -4.33 19.83 -9.17
C PRO A 208 -5.77 20.14 -8.73
N PHE A 209 -5.93 21.05 -7.78
CA PHE A 209 -7.20 21.52 -7.27
C PHE A 209 -7.63 22.88 -7.84
N HIS A 210 -6.70 23.70 -8.36
CA HIS A 210 -7.07 24.91 -9.10
C HIS A 210 -7.03 24.65 -10.61
N ALA A 211 -8.15 24.91 -11.28
CA ALA A 211 -8.28 24.81 -12.74
C ALA A 211 -7.75 26.06 -13.45
#